data_AF-A0A924EB63-F1
#
_entry.id   AF-A0A924EB63-F1
#
_cell.length_a   1.000
_cell.length_b   1.000
_cell.length_c   1.000
_cell.angle_alpha   90.00
_cell.angle_beta   90.00
_cell.angle_gamma   90.00
#
_symmetry.space_group_name_H-M   'P 1'
#
loop_
_entity.id
_entity.type
_entity.pdbx_description
1 polymer ?
#
loop_
_entity_poly.entity_id
_entity_poly.type
_entity_poly.pdbx_seq_one_letter_code
_entity_poly.pdbx_strand_id
1 'polypeptide(L)'
;RARQVVLTVTQFFTAGRVVANSNLLTVLPRHFVSVTGIEDQLVLQPLPFEVSPVHVEAVWHRRVEQRSAHLWLRHAVMRAAEQAFAPAS
;
A
#
# COMPACT_ATOMS: atom_id res chain seq x y z
N ARG A 1 7.72 10.51 -24.89
CA ARG A 1 8.48 10.39 -23.63
C ARG A 1 8.60 8.90 -23.32
N ALA A 2 9.80 8.35 -23.16
CA ALA A 2 9.99 6.91 -22.93
C ALA A 2 10.26 6.63 -21.45
N ARG A 3 9.54 5.69 -20.85
CA ARG A 3 9.80 5.22 -19.48
C ARG A 3 10.96 4.21 -19.54
N GLN A 4 12.07 4.53 -18.87
CA GLN A 4 13.19 3.60 -18.70
C GLN A 4 12.99 2.84 -17.37
N VAL A 5 12.83 1.52 -17.45
CA VAL A 5 12.69 0.65 -16.27
C VAL A 5 14.01 -0.06 -16.04
N VAL A 6 14.72 0.33 -14.98
CA VAL A 6 16.07 -0.18 -14.67
C VAL A 6 16.08 -1.28 -13.61
N LEU A 7 15.01 -1.40 -12.83
CA LEU A 7 14.85 -2.45 -11.82
C LEU A 7 13.36 -2.76 -11.63
N THR A 8 13.03 -4.04 -11.48
CA THR A 8 11.71 -4.51 -11.09
C THR A 8 11.83 -5.30 -9.79
N VAL A 9 10.98 -4.98 -8.83
CA VAL A 9 10.91 -5.65 -7.53
C VAL A 9 9.49 -6.14 -7.28
N THR A 10 9.36 -7.16 -6.45
CA THR A 10 8.08 -7.82 -6.17
C THR A 10 7.29 -7.18 -5.04
N GLN A 11 7.91 -6.30 -4.25
CA GLN A 11 7.33 -5.74 -3.02
C GLN A 11 7.59 -4.24 -2.91
N PHE A 12 6.58 -3.47 -2.50
CA PHE A 12 6.67 -2.02 -2.31
C PHE A 12 7.70 -1.60 -1.26
N PHE A 13 7.85 -2.37 -0.18
CA PHE A 13 8.85 -2.11 0.85
C PHE A 13 10.27 -2.12 0.28
N THR A 14 10.59 -3.13 -0.53
CA THR A 14 11.88 -3.23 -1.21
C THR A 14 12.08 -2.07 -2.20
N ALA A 15 11.04 -1.69 -2.94
CA ALA A 15 11.11 -0.54 -3.86
C ALA A 15 11.46 0.76 -3.12
N GLY A 16 10.83 1.02 -1.97
CA GLY A 16 11.13 2.17 -1.11
C GLY A 16 12.58 2.17 -0.64
N ARG A 17 13.07 1.03 -0.12
CA ARG A 17 14.46 0.91 0.34
C ARG A 17 15.49 1.12 -0.78
N VAL A 18 15.23 0.61 -1.98
CA VAL A 18 16.12 0.80 -3.13
C VAL A 18 16.20 2.29 -3.49
N VAL A 19 15.06 2.98 -3.54
CA VAL A 19 15.02 4.41 -3.88
C VAL A 19 15.70 5.26 -2.81
N ALA A 20 15.51 4.96 -1.53
CA ALA A 20 16.22 5.67 -0.46
C ALA A 20 17.76 5.55 -0.52
N ASN A 21 18.28 4.53 -1.20
CA ASN A 21 19.71 4.25 -1.30
C ASN A 21 20.28 4.37 -2.73
N SER A 22 19.56 5.00 -3.66
CA SER A 22 20.00 5.13 -5.06
C SER A 22 19.43 6.37 -5.74
N ASN A 23 19.92 6.70 -6.94
CA ASN A 23 19.37 7.77 -7.76
C ASN A 23 18.21 7.27 -8.64
N LEU A 24 17.21 6.62 -8.02
CA LEU A 24 16.03 6.08 -8.67
C LEU A 24 14.76 6.72 -8.12
N LEU A 25 13.64 6.55 -8.82
CA LEU A 25 12.32 6.96 -8.36
C LEU A 25 11.34 5.80 -8.47
N THR A 26 10.30 5.82 -7.63
CA THR A 26 9.24 4.81 -7.63
C THR A 26 7.88 5.44 -7.33
N VAL A 27 6.81 4.73 -7.66
CA VAL A 27 5.44 5.08 -7.28
C VAL A 27 4.97 4.06 -6.24
N LEU A 28 4.56 4.56 -5.07
CA LEU A 28 4.09 3.74 -3.95
C LEU A 28 2.74 4.30 -3.45
N PRO A 29 1.87 3.46 -2.87
CA PRO A 29 0.72 3.98 -2.15
C PRO A 29 1.19 4.82 -0.96
N ARG A 30 0.62 6.02 -0.78
CA ARG A 30 1.08 7.01 0.23
C ARG A 30 1.20 6.43 1.65
N HIS A 31 0.22 5.65 2.07
CA HIS A 31 0.18 5.01 3.39
C HIS A 31 1.27 3.96 3.61
N PHE A 32 1.94 3.48 2.55
CA PHE A 32 3.08 2.58 2.70
C PHE A 32 4.34 3.32 3.16
N VAL A 33 4.46 4.63 2.91
CA VAL A 33 5.68 5.37 3.22
C VAL A 33 5.91 5.44 4.73
N SER A 34 4.89 5.81 5.50
CA SER A 34 4.98 5.93 6.96
C SER A 34 5.30 4.61 7.67
N VAL A 35 4.81 3.48 7.15
CA VAL A 35 5.08 2.15 7.74
C VAL A 35 6.45 1.58 7.35
N THR A 36 7.15 2.18 6.40
CA THR A 36 8.47 1.67 5.97
C THR A 36 9.63 2.09 6.87
N GLY A 37 9.43 3.10 7.73
CA GLY A 37 10.47 3.64 8.62
C GLY A 37 11.59 4.42 7.90
N ILE A 38 11.39 4.74 6.61
CA ILE A 38 12.32 5.53 5.79
C ILE A 38 11.66 6.81 5.25
N GLU A 39 10.54 7.23 5.84
CA GLU A 39 9.79 8.42 5.42
C GLU A 39 10.67 9.67 5.41
N ASP A 40 11.49 9.87 6.45
CA ASP A 40 12.40 11.01 6.58
C ASP A 40 13.53 11.03 5.52
N GLN A 41 13.72 9.92 4.79
CA GLN A 41 14.75 9.78 3.74
C GLN A 41 14.16 9.96 2.33
N LEU A 42 12.84 10.17 2.22
CA LEU A 42 12.14 10.22 0.94
C LEU A 42 11.43 11.55 0.74
N VAL A 43 11.50 12.09 -0.47
CA VAL A 43 10.68 13.23 -0.88
C VAL A 43 9.45 12.73 -1.63
N LEU A 44 8.27 13.03 -1.11
CA LEU A 44 7.01 12.71 -1.76
C LEU A 44 6.59 13.85 -2.71
N GLN A 45 6.24 13.51 -3.94
CA GLN A 45 5.75 14.43 -4.94
C GLN A 45 4.42 13.93 -5.54
N PRO A 46 3.49 14.83 -5.89
CA PRO A 46 2.28 14.45 -6.61
C PRO A 46 2.65 13.85 -7.97
N LEU A 47 1.91 12.84 -8.40
CA LEU A 47 2.12 12.23 -9.71
C LEU A 47 1.68 13.21 -10.80
N PRO A 48 2.42 13.30 -11.92
CA PRO A 48 2.10 14.23 -13.01
C PRO A 48 0.95 13.72 -13.91
N PHE A 49 0.16 12.75 -13.43
CA PHE A 49 -0.96 12.12 -14.11
C PHE A 49 -1.91 11.51 -13.08
N GLU A 50 -3.16 11.30 -13.48
CA GLU A 50 -4.16 10.63 -12.65
C GLU A 50 -3.86 9.13 -12.55
N VAL A 51 -4.06 8.57 -11.36
CA VAL A 51 -3.87 7.15 -11.10
C VAL A 51 -5.09 6.63 -10.37
N SER A 52 -5.60 5.48 -10.82
CA SER A 52 -6.67 4.80 -10.11
C SER A 52 -6.21 4.45 -8.68
N PRO A 53 -7.06 4.66 -7.66
CA PRO A 53 -6.76 4.25 -6.30
C PRO A 53 -6.44 2.75 -6.22
N VAL A 54 -5.57 2.39 -5.28
CA VAL A 54 -5.32 0.98 -4.97
C VAL A 54 -6.53 0.43 -4.21
N HIS A 55 -7.17 -0.59 -4.76
CA HIS A 55 -8.24 -1.32 -4.10
C HIS A 55 -7.68 -2.49 -3.31
N VAL A 56 -8.07 -2.60 -2.04
CA VAL A 56 -7.75 -3.73 -1.17
C VAL A 56 -9.04 -4.49 -0.91
N GLU A 57 -9.07 -5.76 -1.31
CA GLU A 57 -10.22 -6.63 -1.14
C GLU A 57 -9.91 -7.77 -0.17
N ALA A 58 -10.88 -8.11 0.68
CA ALA A 58 -10.83 -9.30 1.51
C ALA A 58 -11.54 -10.45 0.78
N VAL A 59 -10.82 -11.55 0.54
CA VAL A 59 -11.34 -12.72 -0.18
C VAL A 59 -11.40 -13.92 0.76
N TRP A 60 -12.48 -14.68 0.68
CA TRP A 60 -12.66 -15.91 1.46
C TRP A 60 -13.40 -16.97 0.66
N HIS A 61 -13.26 -18.23 1.10
CA HIS A 61 -13.99 -19.33 0.50
C HIS A 61 -15.46 -19.31 0.93
N ARG A 62 -16.39 -19.59 0.01
CA ARG A 62 -17.85 -19.59 0.27
C ARG A 62 -18.26 -20.45 1.48
N ARG A 63 -17.57 -21.57 1.71
CA ARG A 63 -17.83 -22.46 2.87
C ARG A 63 -17.68 -21.80 4.25
N VAL A 64 -16.86 -20.76 4.38
CA VAL A 64 -16.65 -20.07 5.66
C VAL A 64 -17.47 -18.79 5.80
N GLU A 65 -18.24 -18.44 4.78
CA GLU A 65 -19.01 -17.20 4.69
C GLU A 65 -20.03 -17.04 5.82
N GLN A 66 -20.67 -18.13 6.26
CA GLN A 66 -21.71 -18.12 7.29
C GLN A 66 -21.19 -18.57 8.67
N ARG A 67 -19.88 -18.83 8.83
CA ARG A 67 -19.33 -19.21 10.13
C ARG A 67 -19.20 -17.97 11.01
N SER A 68 -19.82 -17.99 12.18
CA SER A 68 -19.86 -16.86 13.12
C SER A 68 -18.47 -16.32 13.48
N ALA A 69 -17.49 -17.19 13.73
CA ALA A 69 -16.11 -16.78 14.01
C ALA A 69 -15.47 -16.02 12.83
N HIS A 70 -15.76 -16.43 11.60
CA HIS A 70 -15.24 -15.79 10.39
C HIS A 70 -15.93 -14.46 10.11
N LEU A 71 -17.24 -14.36 10.37
CA LEU A 71 -17.99 -13.10 10.35
C LEU A 71 -17.40 -12.09 11.35
N TRP A 72 -17.18 -12.53 12.59
CA TRP A 72 -16.59 -11.67 13.61
C TRP A 72 -15.20 -11.17 13.20
N LEU A 73 -14.32 -12.06 12.72
CA LEU A 73 -12.98 -11.69 12.29
C LEU A 73 -13.01 -10.68 11.13
N ARG A 74 -13.85 -10.91 10.12
CA ARG A 74 -14.02 -9.96 9.00
C ARG A 74 -14.44 -8.59 9.50
N HIS A 75 -15.42 -8.51 10.39
CA HIS A 75 -15.84 -7.23 10.96
C HIS A 75 -14.73 -6.58 11.81
N ALA A 76 -13.95 -7.36 12.55
CA ALA A 76 -12.82 -6.84 13.32
C ALA A 76 -11.73 -6.26 12.41
N VAL A 77 -11.36 -6.98 11.35
CA VAL A 77 -10.39 -6.50 10.35
C VAL A 77 -10.90 -5.24 9.64
N MET A 78 -12.18 -5.20 9.26
CA MET A 78 -12.76 -4.01 8.61
C MET A 78 -12.70 -2.78 9.51
N ARG A 79 -13.09 -2.89 10.79
CA ARG A 79 -12.98 -1.78 11.74
C ARG A 79 -11.53 -1.32 11.93
N ALA A 80 -10.59 -2.26 12.02
CA ALA A 80 -9.17 -1.93 12.15
C ALA A 80 -8.63 -1.23 10.89
N ALA A 81 -9.05 -1.67 9.70
CA ALA A 81 -8.70 -1.03 8.44
C ALA A 81 -9.27 0.39 8.33
N GLU A 82 -10.54 0.59 8.69
CA GLU A 82 -11.17 1.93 8.74
C GLU A 82 -10.38 2.88 9.66
N GLN A 83 -9.91 2.40 10.81
CA GLN A 83 -9.09 3.19 11.73
C GLN A 83 -7.68 3.47 11.17
N ALA A 84 -7.04 2.46 10.57
CA ALA A 84 -5.68 2.57 10.05
C ALA A 84 -5.57 3.42 8.77
N PHE A 85 -6.63 3.46 7.96
CA PHE A 85 -6.67 4.18 6.69
C PHE A 85 -7.57 5.43 6.72
N ALA A 86 -8.10 5.82 7.89
CA ALA A 86 -8.77 7.10 8.04
C ALA A 86 -7.80 8.25 7.65
N PRO A 87 -8.25 9.24 6.87
CA PRO A 87 -7.41 10.39 6.54
C PRO A 87 -7.02 11.10 7.84
N ALA A 88 -5.72 11.36 8.01
CA ALA A 88 -5.23 12.21 9.09
C ALA A 88 -5.90 13.59 8.94
N SER A 89 -6.57 14.04 10.01
CA SER A 89 -7.24 15.36 10.07
C SER A 89 -6.25 16.50 10.03
#